data_AF-A0A961NF71-F1
#
_entry.id   AF-A0A961NF71-F1
#
_cell.length_a   1.000
_cell.length_b   1.000
_cell.length_c   1.000
_cell.angle_alpha   90.00
_cell.angle_beta   90.00
_cell.angle_gamma   90.00
#
_symmetry.space_group_name_H-M   'P 1'
#
loop_
_entity.id
_entity.type
_entity.pdbx_description
1 polymer ?
#
loop_
_entity_poly.entity_id
_entity_poly.type
_entity_poly.pdbx_seq_one_letter_code
_entity_poly.pdbx_strand_id
1 'polypeptide(L)'
;MDRLLFGDNQFFGINHMSEEKARAQAMRFQRTEAIMEVLDEAYDAGIHTFMCTTHDRIASVAERVRAAPDRYGDFTFYPCMPYAHKYANAVTDHGMVGAIRHFLPDDGLLSTVLAGGKALAT
;
A
#
# COMPACT_ATOMS: atom_id res chain seq x y z
N MET A 1 -16.55 11.03 -5.05
CA MET A 1 -16.36 9.59 -4.80
C MET A 1 -16.84 8.87 -6.04
N ASP A 2 -16.00 8.03 -6.64
CA ASP A 2 -16.37 7.29 -7.83
C ASP A 2 -17.48 6.28 -7.54
N ARG A 3 -18.28 5.99 -8.56
CA ARG A 3 -19.42 5.06 -8.43
C ARG A 3 -18.98 3.60 -8.40
N LEU A 4 -17.75 3.32 -8.82
CA LEU A 4 -17.16 2.00 -8.91
C LEU A 4 -15.71 2.05 -8.45
N LEU A 5 -15.34 1.13 -7.57
CA LEU A 5 -13.99 1.01 -6.99
C LEU A 5 -13.51 -0.43 -7.20
N PHE A 6 -12.23 -0.59 -7.51
CA PHE A 6 -11.62 -1.91 -7.63
C PHE A 6 -11.05 -2.35 -6.28
N GLY A 7 -11.37 -3.56 -5.81
CA GLY A 7 -10.93 -4.09 -4.51
C GLY A 7 -9.76 -5.07 -4.62
N ASP A 8 -8.97 -5.17 -3.55
CA ASP A 8 -7.72 -5.94 -3.52
C ASP A 8 -7.82 -7.38 -2.99
N ASN A 9 -8.95 -7.78 -2.39
CA ASN A 9 -9.12 -9.10 -1.74
C ASN A 9 -8.70 -10.30 -2.60
N GLN A 10 -9.00 -10.27 -3.90
CA GLN A 10 -8.65 -11.33 -4.84
C GLN A 10 -7.13 -11.53 -4.98
N PHE A 11 -6.33 -10.48 -4.75
CA PHE A 11 -4.88 -10.53 -4.81
C PHE A 11 -4.26 -11.18 -3.58
N PHE A 12 -5.05 -11.40 -2.52
CA PHE A 12 -4.61 -12.01 -1.27
C PHE A 12 -5.25 -13.38 -1.03
N GLY A 13 -5.97 -13.92 -2.03
CA GLY A 13 -6.68 -15.19 -1.90
C GLY A 13 -7.75 -15.18 -0.82
N ILE A 14 -8.28 -14.00 -0.47
CA ILE A 14 -9.34 -13.88 0.53
C ILE A 14 -10.66 -14.27 -0.13
N ASN A 15 -11.12 -15.50 0.12
CA ASN A 15 -12.40 -16.01 -0.36
C ASN A 15 -13.15 -16.76 0.75
N HIS A 16 -14.26 -16.20 1.21
CA HIS A 16 -15.06 -16.79 2.30
C HIS A 16 -15.96 -17.95 1.86
N MET A 17 -16.13 -18.16 0.55
CA MET A 17 -17.04 -19.17 0.01
C MET A 17 -16.33 -20.45 -0.46
N SER A 18 -15.02 -20.39 -0.72
CA SER A 18 -14.26 -21.53 -1.26
C SER A 18 -12.77 -21.41 -1.00
N GLU A 19 -12.24 -22.39 -0.26
CA GLU A 19 -10.81 -22.53 0.02
C GLU A 19 -9.99 -22.87 -1.23
N GLU A 20 -10.53 -23.68 -2.13
CA GLU A 20 -9.88 -24.02 -3.40
C GLU A 20 -9.64 -22.76 -4.27
N LYS A 21 -10.66 -21.89 -4.35
CA LYS A 21 -10.53 -20.60 -5.05
C LYS A 21 -9.55 -19.67 -4.37
N ALA A 22 -9.55 -19.63 -3.04
CA ALA A 22 -8.56 -18.88 -2.27
C ALA A 22 -7.13 -19.32 -2.61
N ARG A 23 -6.88 -20.64 -2.64
CA ARG A 23 -5.58 -21.21 -2.98
C ARG A 23 -5.16 -20.90 -4.42
N ALA A 24 -6.08 -21.06 -5.38
CA ALA A 24 -5.81 -20.75 -6.78
C ALA A 24 -5.49 -19.26 -6.99
N GLN A 25 -6.23 -18.36 -6.34
CA GLN A 25 -5.96 -16.92 -6.37
C GLN A 25 -4.61 -16.58 -5.73
N ALA A 26 -4.31 -17.17 -4.57
CA ALA A 26 -3.02 -16.98 -3.91
C ALA A 26 -1.85 -17.45 -4.78
N MET A 27 -2.02 -18.53 -5.55
CA MET A 27 -1.03 -19.00 -6.53
C MET A 27 -0.91 -18.07 -7.75
N ARG A 28 -2.04 -17.60 -8.29
CA ARG A 28 -2.05 -16.69 -9.45
C ARG A 28 -1.39 -15.35 -9.12
N PHE A 29 -1.72 -14.77 -7.97
CA PHE A 29 -1.28 -13.44 -7.55
C PHE A 29 -0.05 -13.47 -6.64
N GLN A 30 0.81 -14.49 -6.77
CA GLN A 30 2.11 -14.51 -6.07
C GLN A 30 3.03 -13.39 -6.55
N ARG A 31 2.87 -12.98 -7.82
CA ARG A 31 3.73 -12.01 -8.49
C ARG A 31 3.00 -10.70 -8.72
N THR A 32 3.67 -9.59 -8.49
CA THR A 32 3.12 -8.24 -8.70
C THR A 32 2.71 -8.02 -10.15
N GLU A 33 3.37 -8.66 -11.13
CA GLU A 33 2.99 -8.55 -12.54
C GLU A 33 1.57 -9.06 -12.78
N ALA A 34 1.18 -10.17 -12.15
CA ALA A 34 -0.17 -10.72 -12.30
C ALA A 34 -1.25 -9.82 -11.66
N ILE A 35 -0.88 -9.07 -10.62
CA ILE A 35 -1.76 -8.05 -10.02
C ILE A 35 -1.92 -6.88 -11.00
N MET A 36 -0.81 -6.42 -11.57
CA MET A 36 -0.79 -5.30 -12.51
C MET A 36 -1.55 -5.61 -13.79
N GLU A 37 -1.48 -6.83 -14.34
CA GLU A 37 -2.28 -7.25 -15.50
C GLU A 37 -3.77 -7.02 -15.27
N VAL A 38 -4.28 -7.38 -14.07
CA VAL A 38 -5.69 -7.19 -13.73
C VAL A 38 -6.03 -5.71 -13.51
N LEU A 39 -5.13 -4.95 -12.89
CA LEU A 39 -5.32 -3.50 -12.71
C LEU A 39 -5.27 -2.76 -14.04
N ASP A 40 -4.45 -3.20 -14.99
CA ASP A 40 -4.37 -2.67 -16.35
C ASP A 40 -5.69 -2.91 -17.10
N GLU A 41 -6.24 -4.13 -17.02
CA GLU A 41 -7.57 -4.43 -17.60
C GLU A 41 -8.68 -3.58 -16.94
N ALA A 42 -8.66 -3.41 -15.62
CA ALA A 42 -9.64 -2.60 -14.91
C ALA A 42 -9.53 -1.11 -15.29
N TYR A 43 -8.30 -0.62 -15.44
CA TYR A 43 -8.02 0.74 -15.87
C TYR A 43 -8.51 0.98 -17.29
N ASP A 44 -8.18 0.09 -18.23
CA ASP A 44 -8.62 0.17 -19.62
C ASP A 44 -10.16 0.07 -19.75
N ALA A 45 -10.84 -0.54 -18.77
CA ALA A 45 -12.29 -0.58 -18.64
C ALA A 45 -12.91 0.68 -17.98
N GLY A 46 -12.12 1.67 -17.60
CA GLY A 46 -12.58 2.92 -17.00
C GLY A 46 -12.66 2.92 -15.47
N ILE A 47 -12.05 1.94 -14.79
CA ILE A 47 -12.03 1.85 -13.32
C ILE A 47 -10.68 2.36 -12.81
N HIS A 48 -10.61 3.65 -12.50
CA HIS A 48 -9.34 4.30 -12.16
C HIS A 48 -9.08 4.40 -10.65
N THR A 49 -10.02 3.92 -9.82
CA THR A 49 -9.90 4.00 -8.37
C THR A 49 -9.74 2.62 -7.75
N PHE A 50 -8.62 2.43 -7.05
CA PHE A 50 -8.22 1.18 -6.42
C PHE A 50 -8.26 1.29 -4.89
N MET A 51 -9.13 0.50 -4.28
CA MET A 51 -9.27 0.36 -2.84
C MET A 51 -8.39 -0.79 -2.34
N CYS A 52 -7.41 -0.47 -1.51
CA CYS A 52 -6.38 -1.43 -1.11
C CYS A 52 -6.07 -1.40 0.38
N THR A 53 -5.71 -2.57 0.92
CA THR A 53 -5.17 -2.72 2.27
C THR A 53 -3.67 -2.43 2.29
N THR A 54 -3.13 -2.12 3.47
CA THR A 54 -1.68 -1.89 3.63
C THR A 54 -0.94 -3.24 3.66
N HIS A 55 -0.29 -3.59 2.55
CA HIS A 55 0.56 -4.78 2.41
C HIS A 55 1.76 -4.47 1.51
N ASP A 56 2.93 -5.08 1.76
CA ASP A 56 4.17 -4.90 0.97
C ASP A 56 3.97 -5.00 -0.56
N ARG A 57 3.09 -5.88 -1.04
CA ARG A 57 2.80 -5.99 -2.47
C ARG A 57 2.15 -4.74 -3.05
N ILE A 58 1.33 -4.05 -2.27
CA ILE A 58 0.70 -2.79 -2.68
C ILE A 58 1.74 -1.68 -2.79
N ALA A 59 2.82 -1.71 -2.01
CA ALA A 59 3.94 -0.79 -2.19
C ALA A 59 4.55 -0.96 -3.59
N SER A 60 4.81 -2.20 -4.03
CA SER A 60 5.32 -2.47 -5.38
C SER A 60 4.34 -2.05 -6.49
N VAL A 61 3.03 -2.18 -6.28
CA VAL A 61 1.99 -1.66 -7.20
C VAL A 61 2.07 -0.14 -7.28
N ALA A 62 2.14 0.54 -6.13
CA ALA A 62 2.24 1.99 -6.06
C ALA A 62 3.54 2.52 -6.71
N GLU A 63 4.66 1.83 -6.55
CA GLU A 63 5.91 2.12 -7.26
C GLU A 63 5.70 2.09 -8.78
N ARG A 64 5.04 1.05 -9.29
CA ARG A 64 4.85 0.86 -10.73
C ARG A 64 3.91 1.89 -11.33
N VAL A 65 2.83 2.20 -10.62
CA VAL A 65 1.89 3.27 -11.00
C VAL A 65 2.63 4.61 -11.04
N ARG A 66 3.43 4.91 -10.01
CA ARG A 66 4.21 6.16 -9.94
C ARG A 66 5.29 6.26 -11.02
N ALA A 67 5.89 5.15 -11.43
CA ALA A 67 6.91 5.11 -12.48
C ALA A 67 6.35 5.35 -13.90
N ALA A 68 5.03 5.27 -14.09
CA ALA A 68 4.38 5.42 -15.39
C ALA A 68 3.25 6.47 -15.36
N PRO A 69 3.56 7.75 -15.08
CA PRO A 69 2.56 8.82 -14.97
C PRO A 69 1.80 9.05 -16.29
N ASP A 70 2.42 8.79 -17.44
CA ASP A 70 1.77 8.88 -18.76
C ASP A 70 0.61 7.89 -18.90
N ARG A 71 0.71 6.72 -18.24
CA ARG A 71 -0.35 5.70 -18.26
C ARG A 71 -1.39 5.95 -17.19
N TYR A 72 -0.97 6.25 -15.96
CA TYR A 72 -1.82 6.20 -14.76
C TYR A 72 -2.11 7.59 -14.16
N GLY A 73 -2.14 8.64 -14.98
CA GLY A 73 -2.22 10.03 -14.52
C GLY A 73 -3.45 10.37 -13.66
N ASP A 74 -4.55 9.62 -13.78
CA ASP A 74 -5.77 9.77 -13.00
C ASP A 74 -6.05 8.58 -12.06
N PHE A 75 -5.08 7.67 -11.88
CA PHE A 75 -5.22 6.52 -10.99
C PHE A 75 -5.23 6.95 -9.52
N THR A 76 -6.27 6.57 -8.79
CA THR A 76 -6.51 7.00 -7.41
C THR A 76 -6.46 5.82 -6.44
N PHE A 77 -5.63 5.92 -5.40
CA PHE A 77 -5.56 4.92 -4.33
C PHE A 77 -6.42 5.31 -3.14
N TYR A 78 -7.32 4.42 -2.73
CA TYR A 78 -8.11 4.51 -1.49
C TYR A 78 -7.61 3.47 -0.49
N PRO A 79 -6.67 3.84 0.41
CA PRO A 79 -6.19 2.90 1.42
C PRO A 79 -7.30 2.63 2.44
N CYS A 80 -7.62 1.35 2.64
CA CYS A 80 -8.44 0.91 3.76
C CYS A 80 -7.67 1.15 5.05
N MET A 81 -8.18 2.03 5.91
CA MET A 81 -7.63 2.25 7.24
C MET A 81 -7.46 0.90 7.96
N PRO A 82 -6.24 0.51 8.36
CA PRO A 82 -6.06 -0.68 9.18
C PRO A 82 -6.83 -0.45 10.47
N TYR A 83 -7.59 -1.44 10.91
CA TYR A 83 -8.28 -1.36 12.20
C TYR A 83 -7.31 -0.84 13.28
N ALA A 84 -7.73 0.16 14.06
CA ALA A 84 -6.88 0.90 14.99
C ALA A 84 -6.08 0.00 15.97
N HIS A 85 -6.56 -1.22 16.23
CA HIS A 85 -5.86 -2.20 17.06
C HIS A 85 -4.53 -2.67 16.45
N LYS A 86 -4.32 -2.66 15.12
CA LYS A 86 -3.03 -3.00 14.52
C LYS A 86 -1.96 -1.95 14.83
N TYR A 87 -2.34 -0.68 14.89
CA TYR A 87 -1.46 0.40 15.36
C TYR A 87 -1.19 0.28 16.86
N ALA A 88 -2.21 -0.06 17.66
CA ALA A 88 -2.04 -0.32 19.08
C ALA A 88 -1.08 -1.50 19.35
N ASN A 89 -1.19 -2.58 18.57
CA ASN A 89 -0.26 -3.73 18.66
C ASN A 89 1.14 -3.37 18.20
N ALA A 90 1.32 -2.60 17.12
CA ALA A 90 2.66 -2.14 16.70
C ALA A 90 3.34 -1.25 17.77
N VAL A 91 2.57 -0.39 18.45
CA VAL A 91 3.08 0.43 19.57
C VAL A 91 3.38 -0.44 20.80
N THR A 92 2.62 -1.51 21.02
CA THR A 92 2.80 -2.45 22.13
C THR A 92 4.00 -3.39 21.90
N ASP A 93 4.19 -3.88 20.67
CA ASP A 93 5.21 -4.88 20.31
C ASP A 93 6.58 -4.25 19.99
N HIS A 94 6.62 -3.01 19.48
CA HIS A 94 7.88 -2.34 19.09
C HIS A 94 8.27 -1.14 19.97
N GLY A 95 7.40 -0.75 20.91
CA GLY A 95 7.57 0.44 21.73
C GLY A 95 7.58 1.74 20.91
N MET A 96 7.46 2.88 21.60
CA MET A 96 7.46 4.22 20.98
C MET A 96 8.71 4.49 20.12
N VAL A 97 9.85 3.92 20.49
CA VAL A 97 11.14 4.11 19.80
C VAL A 97 11.19 3.35 18.45
N GLY A 98 10.58 2.16 18.38
CA GLY A 98 10.51 1.38 17.14
C GLY A 98 9.58 2.01 16.10
N ALA A 99 8.44 2.56 16.56
CA ALA A 99 7.51 3.29 15.68
C ALA A 99 8.15 4.54 15.08
N ILE A 100 8.86 5.35 15.90
CA ILE A 100 9.58 6.54 15.41
C ILE A 100 10.63 6.16 14.35
N ARG A 101 11.35 5.03 14.53
CA ARG A 101 12.34 4.57 13.56
C ARG A 101 11.71 4.00 12.28
N HIS A 102 10.54 3.37 12.37
CA HIS A 102 9.81 2.87 11.20
C HIS A 102 9.22 4.01 10.34
N PHE A 103 8.92 5.16 10.95
CA PHE A 103 8.46 6.35 10.24
C PHE A 103 9.57 7.34 9.86
N LEU A 104 10.83 7.10 10.26
CA LEU A 104 11.99 7.90 9.86
C LEU A 104 12.74 7.20 8.72
N PRO A 105 12.98 7.87 7.58
CA PRO A 105 13.80 7.30 6.51
C PRO A 105 15.25 7.10 6.98
N ASP A 106 15.85 5.96 6.61
CA ASP A 106 17.17 5.51 7.09
C ASP A 106 18.31 6.52 6.84
N ASP A 107 18.18 7.40 5.85
CA ASP A 107 19.18 8.43 5.49
C ASP A 107 19.04 9.77 6.25
N GLY A 108 18.04 9.90 7.13
CA GLY A 108 17.57 11.19 7.65
C GLY A 108 18.14 11.67 8.99
N LEU A 109 18.91 10.87 9.72
CA LEU A 109 19.36 11.25 11.08
C LEU A 109 20.23 12.52 11.09
N LEU A 110 21.14 12.66 10.12
CA LEU A 110 22.08 13.79 10.07
C LEU A 110 21.38 15.09 9.64
N SER A 111 20.46 15.03 8.68
CA SER A 111 19.68 16.17 8.19
C SER A 111 18.66 16.65 9.22
N THR A 112 18.04 15.72 9.97
CA THR A 112 17.07 16.04 11.03
C THR A 112 17.75 16.72 12.23
N VAL A 113 18.95 16.27 12.62
CA VAL A 113 19.75 16.93 13.67
C VAL A 113 20.19 18.32 13.24
N LEU A 114 20.61 18.50 11.98
CA LEU A 114 21.00 19.81 11.43
C LEU A 114 19.82 20.79 11.33
N ALA A 115 18.64 20.32 10.93
CA ALA A 115 17.42 21.14 10.89
C ALA A 115 16.94 21.53 12.30
N GLY A 116 16.99 20.60 13.25
CA GLY A 116 16.68 20.87 14.66
C GLY A 116 17.64 21.87 15.31
N GLY A 117 18.94 21.78 15.00
CA GLY A 117 19.95 22.73 15.48
C GLY A 117 19.74 24.15 14.95
N LYS A 118 19.30 24.31 13.70
CA LYS A 118 18.95 25.63 13.14
C LYS A 118 17.70 26.24 13.75
N ALA A 119 16.73 25.42 14.13
CA ALA A 119 15.48 25.88 14.76
C ALA A 119 15.66 26.33 16.23
N LEU A 120 16.71 25.87 16.91
CA LEU A 120 17.05 26.31 18.28
C LEU A 120 18.01 27.52 18.31
N ALA A 121 18.62 27.85 17.17
CA ALA A 121 19.59 28.94 17.03
C ALA A 121 19.00 30.22 16.38
N THR A 122 17.69 30.26 16.13
CA THR A 122 16.95 31.46 15.69
C THR A 122 15.89 31.80 16.74
#